data_AF-A0A914VXL1-F1
#
_entry.id   AF-A0A914VXL1-F1
#
_cell.length_a   1.000
_cell.length_b   1.000
_cell.length_c   1.000
_cell.angle_alpha   90.00
_cell.angle_beta   90.00
_cell.angle_gamma   90.00
#
_symmetry.space_group_name_H-M   'P 1'
#
loop_
_entity.id
_entity.type
_entity.pdbx_description
1 polymer ?
#
loop_
_entity_poly.entity_id
_entity_poly.type
_entity_poly.pdbx_seq_one_letter_code
_entity_poly.pdbx_strand_id
1 'polypeptide(L)'
;MELILASLLILCLLVVLFLWKKELHKSMAKMIFWTPVLFPWLVWLIYWTLIAQQTFWLQGLNRKDYALFLAPGQMNADTVRIQSEDDIAKIRSYPSVIKPNICTTANRGVTVVFNEMEAVNYFKLNASQFAYDMIGQTFLSEHHEFSVMYFRLPYYSTGTIKTLGIRRKNFNAIGQYSIEAVNELITSRLKDHIDEYSRKVGWYFGRGDFRAKSLDHLANANIQWMEVNFGSLGDIAEKNNMVRGPKSELIFQGFPNWFRSARTAAIGVYIGVMNILMGHINFCESISNVHRLIGRYSLCGNHEHLWGRE
;
A
#
# COMPACT_ATOMS: atom_id res chain seq x y z
N MET A 1 -0.25 16.71 -4.13
CA MET A 1 -0.02 17.38 -2.84
C MET A 1 -0.29 18.88 -2.97
N GLU A 2 0.26 19.56 -3.98
CA GLU A 2 0.04 21.01 -4.20
C GLU A 2 -1.42 21.39 -4.48
N LEU A 3 -2.18 20.60 -5.25
CA LEU A 3 -3.59 20.86 -5.52
C LEU A 3 -4.48 20.72 -4.27
N ILE A 4 -4.11 19.81 -3.36
CA ILE A 4 -4.81 19.58 -2.08
C ILE A 4 -4.50 20.75 -1.14
N LEU A 5 -3.24 21.18 -1.07
CA LEU A 5 -2.83 22.37 -0.32
C LEU A 5 -3.53 23.63 -0.81
N ALA A 6 -3.60 23.85 -2.13
CA ALA A 6 -4.30 24.99 -2.73
C ALA A 6 -5.81 24.96 -2.44
N SER A 7 -6.43 23.78 -2.54
CA SER A 7 -7.87 23.60 -2.27
C SER A 7 -8.21 23.78 -0.79
N LEU A 8 -7.31 23.37 0.12
CA LEU A 8 -7.41 23.59 1.56
C LEU A 8 -7.21 25.07 1.93
N LEU A 9 -6.29 25.76 1.24
CA LEU A 9 -6.09 27.20 1.42
C LEU A 9 -7.33 28.00 0.99
N ILE A 10 -7.93 27.61 -0.14
CA ILE A 10 -9.15 28.22 -0.67
C ILE A 10 -10.34 27.92 0.25
N LEU A 11 -10.48 26.71 0.79
CA LEU A 11 -11.53 26.38 1.75
C LEU A 11 -11.37 27.18 3.05
N CYS A 12 -10.14 27.31 3.57
CA CYS A 12 -9.84 28.19 4.71
C CYS A 12 -10.21 29.65 4.41
N LEU A 13 -9.87 30.16 3.22
CA LEU A 13 -10.22 31.52 2.79
C LEU A 13 -11.74 31.72 2.67
N LEU A 14 -12.46 30.76 2.10
CA LEU A 14 -13.91 30.82 1.96
C LEU A 14 -14.65 30.72 3.31
N VAL A 15 -14.13 29.91 4.24
CA VAL A 15 -14.62 29.87 5.63
C VAL A 15 -14.35 31.18 6.35
N VAL A 16 -13.18 31.79 6.14
CA VAL A 16 -12.86 33.12 6.69
C VAL A 16 -13.79 34.21 6.12
N LEU A 17 -14.08 34.18 4.82
CA LEU A 17 -14.94 35.17 4.15
C LEU A 17 -16.42 35.00 4.50
N PHE A 18 -16.92 33.76 4.64
CA PHE A 18 -18.33 33.49 4.97
C PHE A 18 -18.70 33.85 6.43
N LEU A 19 -17.71 33.92 7.31
CA LEU A 19 -17.91 34.05 8.75
C LEU A 19 -17.75 35.50 9.28
N TRP A 20 -17.63 36.49 8.39
CA TRP A 20 -17.45 37.93 8.68
C TRP A 20 -18.74 38.64 9.17
N LYS A 21 -19.52 38.03 10.07
CA LYS A 21 -20.69 38.67 10.71
C LYS A 21 -20.43 38.89 12.22
N LYS A 22 -20.79 40.08 12.71
CA LYS A 22 -20.18 40.81 13.85
C LYS A 22 -20.12 40.13 15.23
N GLU A 23 -20.96 39.15 15.54
CA GLU A 23 -20.92 38.45 16.85
C GLU A 23 -19.97 37.25 16.86
N LEU A 24 -19.57 36.78 15.69
CA LEU A 24 -18.70 35.62 15.54
C LEU A 24 -17.21 35.94 15.87
N HIS A 25 -16.84 37.22 15.96
CA HIS A 25 -15.45 37.67 16.04
C HIS A 25 -14.67 37.19 17.29
N LYS A 26 -15.30 37.08 18.47
CA LYS A 26 -14.59 36.64 19.69
C LYS A 26 -14.29 35.15 19.69
N SER A 27 -15.21 34.32 19.19
CA SER A 27 -15.02 32.88 19.04
C SER A 27 -14.11 32.56 17.84
N MET A 28 -14.17 33.37 16.77
CA MET A 28 -13.30 33.23 15.60
C MET A 28 -11.86 33.64 15.86
N ALA A 29 -11.61 34.72 16.61
CA ALA A 29 -10.25 35.11 16.96
C ALA A 29 -9.54 33.99 17.75
N LYS A 30 -10.27 33.31 18.64
CA LYS A 30 -9.78 32.11 19.32
C LYS A 30 -9.54 30.97 18.33
N MET A 31 -10.47 30.69 17.43
CA MET A 31 -10.31 29.61 16.43
C MET A 31 -9.11 29.86 15.52
N ILE A 32 -8.98 31.05 14.93
CA ILE A 32 -7.85 31.44 14.07
C ILE A 32 -6.53 31.40 14.83
N PHE A 33 -6.51 31.79 16.11
CA PHE A 33 -5.33 31.69 16.95
C PHE A 33 -4.91 30.22 17.20
N TRP A 34 -5.88 29.33 17.37
CA TRP A 34 -5.62 27.91 17.59
C TRP A 34 -5.37 27.12 16.30
N THR A 35 -5.85 27.55 15.13
CA THR A 35 -5.69 26.82 13.86
C THR A 35 -4.22 26.49 13.52
N PRO A 36 -3.24 27.42 13.63
CA PRO A 36 -1.82 27.11 13.39
C PRO A 36 -1.22 26.09 14.37
N VAL A 37 -1.87 25.88 15.52
CA VAL A 37 -1.41 24.92 16.54
C VAL A 37 -2.13 23.58 16.37
N LEU A 38 -3.45 23.61 16.26
CA LEU A 38 -4.29 22.41 16.17
C LEU A 38 -4.19 21.72 14.83
N PHE A 39 -4.01 22.46 13.73
CA PHE A 39 -3.97 21.87 12.40
C PHE A 39 -2.70 21.04 12.16
N PRO A 40 -1.47 21.52 12.44
CA PRO A 40 -0.29 20.67 12.37
C PRO A 40 -0.38 19.48 13.32
N TRP A 41 -0.96 19.67 14.51
CA TRP A 41 -1.21 18.58 15.46
C TRP A 41 -2.15 17.51 14.90
N LEU A 42 -3.24 17.91 14.25
CA LEU A 42 -4.18 16.98 13.63
C LEU A 42 -3.57 16.26 12.44
N VAL A 43 -2.84 16.98 11.57
CA VAL A 43 -2.12 16.38 10.44
C VAL A 43 -1.07 15.39 10.94
N TRP A 44 -0.34 15.76 11.98
CA TRP A 44 0.64 14.90 12.65
C TRP A 44 -0.04 13.67 13.25
N LEU A 45 -1.16 13.82 13.96
CA LEU A 45 -1.89 12.71 14.56
C LEU A 45 -2.50 11.78 13.50
N ILE A 46 -3.04 12.32 12.41
CA ILE A 46 -3.50 11.51 11.27
C ILE A 46 -2.32 10.74 10.69
N TYR A 47 -1.21 11.41 10.41
CA TYR A 47 0.01 10.76 9.92
C TYR A 47 0.49 9.63 10.86
N TRP A 48 0.45 9.85 12.17
CA TRP A 48 0.75 8.84 13.19
C TRP A 48 -0.15 7.63 13.14
N THR A 49 -1.44 7.87 13.05
CA THR A 49 -2.42 6.79 12.98
C THR A 49 -2.33 6.03 11.66
N LEU A 50 -1.80 6.66 10.60
CA LEU A 50 -1.45 5.94 9.38
C LEU A 50 -0.25 5.01 9.58
N ILE A 51 0.78 5.47 10.30
CA ILE A 51 1.95 4.65 10.67
C ILE A 51 1.55 3.50 11.59
N ALA A 52 0.67 3.75 12.55
CA ALA A 52 0.29 2.75 13.54
C ALA A 52 -0.63 1.63 13.00
N GLN A 53 -1.06 1.69 11.73
CA GLN A 53 -1.72 0.54 11.08
C GLN A 53 -0.77 -0.65 10.87
N GLN A 54 0.52 -0.41 11.06
CA GLN A 54 1.60 -1.20 10.53
C GLN A 54 2.54 -1.66 11.64
N THR A 55 2.05 -2.51 12.56
CA THR A 55 2.86 -3.10 13.66
C THR A 55 4.15 -3.74 13.12
N PHE A 56 4.03 -4.42 12.00
CA PHE A 56 5.13 -5.05 11.27
C PHE A 56 6.28 -4.08 10.95
N TRP A 57 5.98 -2.79 10.76
CA TRP A 57 6.96 -1.82 10.31
C TRP A 57 7.80 -1.18 11.40
N LEU A 58 7.22 -1.05 12.59
CA LEU A 58 7.94 -0.59 13.77
C LEU A 58 8.89 -1.64 14.31
N GLN A 59 8.58 -2.93 14.09
CA GLN A 59 9.41 -4.06 14.48
C GLN A 59 10.63 -4.28 13.57
N GLY A 60 10.86 -3.42 12.56
CA GLY A 60 12.02 -3.51 11.67
C GLY A 60 11.97 -4.65 10.64
N LEU A 61 10.79 -5.25 10.42
CA LEU A 61 10.59 -6.38 9.49
C LEU A 61 10.31 -5.91 8.05
N ASN A 62 10.80 -4.72 7.68
CA ASN A 62 10.38 -3.90 6.54
C ASN A 62 10.89 -4.30 5.17
N ARG A 63 10.74 -5.57 4.85
CA ARG A 63 11.19 -6.10 3.59
C ARG A 63 10.10 -6.96 2.99
N LYS A 64 9.92 -6.82 1.67
CA LYS A 64 8.93 -7.59 0.92
C LYS A 64 9.22 -9.08 1.06
N ASP A 65 10.50 -9.43 1.02
CA ASP A 65 10.96 -10.81 1.22
C ASP A 65 10.40 -11.40 2.52
N TYR A 66 10.44 -10.68 3.65
CA TYR A 66 9.95 -11.20 4.93
C TYR A 66 8.44 -11.49 4.91
N ALA A 67 7.62 -10.55 4.40
CA ALA A 67 6.18 -10.78 4.28
C ALA A 67 5.90 -12.01 3.40
N LEU A 68 6.61 -12.11 2.26
CA LEU A 68 6.52 -13.26 1.35
C LEU A 68 7.00 -14.56 2.01
N PHE A 69 8.06 -14.55 2.82
CA PHE A 69 8.58 -15.73 3.51
C PHE A 69 7.68 -16.22 4.65
N LEU A 70 6.85 -15.35 5.21
CA LEU A 70 5.81 -15.74 6.16
C LEU A 70 4.59 -16.37 5.49
N ALA A 71 4.48 -16.31 4.16
CA ALA A 71 3.44 -17.01 3.44
C ALA A 71 3.65 -18.53 3.56
N PRO A 72 2.62 -19.30 3.98
CA PRO A 72 2.77 -20.74 4.19
C PRO A 72 3.13 -21.50 2.90
N GLY A 73 4.26 -22.21 2.90
CA GLY A 73 4.60 -23.22 1.88
C GLY A 73 4.38 -22.77 0.43
N GLN A 74 3.47 -23.44 -0.28
CA GLN A 74 3.14 -23.19 -1.69
C GLN A 74 2.52 -21.81 -1.98
N MET A 75 2.23 -21.01 -0.95
CA MET A 75 1.59 -19.70 -1.07
C MET A 75 2.56 -18.58 -1.43
N ASN A 76 3.86 -18.82 -1.46
CA ASN A 76 4.83 -17.87 -1.98
C ASN A 76 5.27 -18.30 -3.37
N ALA A 77 5.44 -17.35 -4.29
CA ALA A 77 6.29 -17.63 -5.43
C ALA A 77 7.72 -17.84 -4.92
N ASP A 78 8.46 -18.77 -5.51
CA ASP A 78 9.82 -19.06 -5.07
C ASP A 78 10.65 -17.77 -5.16
N THR A 79 11.03 -17.26 -3.98
CA THR A 79 11.59 -15.92 -3.79
C THR A 79 12.94 -16.06 -3.11
N VAL A 80 13.93 -15.35 -3.61
CA VAL A 80 15.26 -15.26 -3.02
C VAL A 80 15.64 -13.80 -2.82
N ARG A 81 16.33 -13.50 -1.73
CA ARG A 81 16.93 -12.18 -1.51
C ARG A 81 18.29 -12.13 -2.22
N ILE A 82 18.56 -11.03 -2.89
CA ILE A 82 19.77 -10.79 -3.67
C ILE A 82 20.45 -9.53 -3.12
N GLN A 83 21.56 -9.73 -2.41
CA GLN A 83 22.40 -8.68 -1.84
C GLN A 83 23.80 -8.62 -2.47
N SER A 84 24.21 -9.69 -3.15
CA SER A 84 25.42 -9.76 -3.95
C SER A 84 25.16 -10.47 -5.28
N GLU A 85 26.16 -10.43 -6.18
CA GLU A 85 26.13 -11.19 -7.43
C GLU A 85 26.04 -12.71 -7.17
N ASP A 86 26.73 -13.22 -6.14
CA ASP A 86 26.69 -14.64 -5.76
C ASP A 86 25.28 -15.11 -5.37
N ASP A 87 24.44 -14.21 -4.86
CA ASP A 87 23.06 -14.55 -4.51
C ASP A 87 22.19 -14.87 -5.74
N ILE A 88 22.61 -14.47 -6.94
CA ILE A 88 21.87 -14.72 -8.18
C ILE A 88 21.84 -16.22 -8.50
N ALA A 89 22.90 -16.96 -8.15
CA ALA A 89 22.93 -18.41 -8.28
C ALA A 89 21.86 -19.12 -7.40
N LYS A 90 21.25 -18.42 -6.44
CA LYS A 90 20.16 -18.95 -5.61
C LYS A 90 18.81 -18.94 -6.34
N ILE A 91 18.67 -18.20 -7.44
CA ILE A 91 17.44 -18.18 -8.25
C ILE A 91 17.25 -19.58 -8.86
N ARG A 92 16.19 -20.28 -8.48
CA ARG A 92 16.00 -21.70 -8.84
C ARG A 92 15.46 -21.93 -10.24
N SER A 93 14.79 -20.93 -10.82
CA SER A 93 14.10 -21.07 -12.10
C SER A 93 14.11 -19.78 -12.90
N TYR A 94 14.25 -19.92 -14.23
CA TYR A 94 14.01 -18.86 -15.19
C TYR A 94 12.83 -19.21 -16.12
N PRO A 95 12.08 -18.22 -16.65
CA PRO A 95 12.22 -16.79 -16.39
C PRO A 95 11.93 -16.40 -14.93
N SER A 96 12.58 -15.34 -14.47
CA SER A 96 12.47 -14.81 -13.10
C SER A 96 12.19 -13.31 -13.13
N VAL A 97 11.44 -12.82 -12.16
CA VAL A 97 11.24 -11.40 -11.91
C VAL A 97 12.31 -10.95 -10.92
N ILE A 98 13.13 -9.99 -11.32
CA ILE A 98 14.01 -9.28 -10.40
C ILE A 98 13.39 -7.92 -10.10
N LYS A 99 13.26 -7.61 -8.82
CA LYS A 99 12.75 -6.32 -8.35
C LYS A 99 13.46 -5.88 -7.07
N PRO A 100 13.58 -4.56 -6.83
CA PRO A 100 13.96 -4.04 -5.54
C PRO A 100 13.11 -4.64 -4.42
N ASN A 101 13.72 -4.90 -3.28
CA ASN A 101 12.99 -5.30 -2.08
C ASN A 101 12.13 -4.14 -1.53
N ILE A 102 12.30 -2.93 -2.11
CA ILE A 102 11.78 -1.65 -1.66
C ILE A 102 11.42 -0.75 -2.87
N CYS A 103 10.53 0.23 -2.74
CA CYS A 103 10.31 1.25 -3.78
C CYS A 103 9.85 0.77 -5.19
N THR A 104 9.09 -0.31 -5.32
CA THR A 104 8.67 -0.84 -6.66
C THR A 104 7.37 -0.24 -7.21
N THR A 105 6.91 0.91 -6.71
CA THR A 105 5.68 1.55 -7.21
C THR A 105 5.79 1.78 -8.71
N ALA A 106 4.68 1.60 -9.41
CA ALA A 106 4.62 1.74 -10.86
C ALA A 106 5.66 0.86 -11.60
N ASN A 107 6.00 -0.31 -11.02
CA ASN A 107 6.97 -1.25 -11.55
C ASN A 107 8.40 -0.69 -11.67
N ARG A 108 8.75 0.34 -10.88
CA ARG A 108 10.11 0.89 -10.87
C ARG A 108 11.11 -0.18 -10.44
N GLY A 109 12.13 -0.42 -11.27
CA GLY A 109 13.14 -1.44 -11.03
C GLY A 109 12.62 -2.88 -11.15
N VAL A 110 11.45 -3.11 -11.74
CA VAL A 110 10.96 -4.48 -11.95
C VAL A 110 11.33 -4.90 -13.36
N THR A 111 12.04 -6.03 -13.50
CA THR A 111 12.33 -6.63 -14.80
C THR A 111 12.08 -8.14 -14.79
N VAL A 112 11.82 -8.70 -15.97
CA VAL A 112 11.85 -10.15 -16.19
C VAL A 112 13.19 -10.49 -16.83
N VAL A 113 13.89 -11.47 -16.28
CA VAL A 113 15.14 -12.02 -16.81
C VAL A 113 14.92 -13.48 -17.22
N PHE A 114 15.53 -13.89 -18.32
CA PHE A 114 15.33 -15.21 -18.90
C PHE A 114 16.46 -16.19 -18.59
N ASN A 115 17.56 -15.71 -18.00
CA ASN A 115 18.71 -16.50 -17.61
C ASN A 115 19.56 -15.78 -16.56
N GLU A 116 20.56 -16.49 -16.03
CA GLU A 116 21.49 -15.99 -15.01
C GLU A 116 22.34 -14.81 -15.49
N MET A 117 22.79 -14.82 -16.74
CA MET A 117 23.59 -13.73 -17.29
C MET A 117 22.80 -12.41 -17.33
N GLU A 118 21.53 -12.45 -17.73
CA GLU A 118 20.64 -11.29 -17.68
C GLU A 118 20.41 -10.82 -16.24
N ALA A 119 20.26 -11.74 -15.29
CA ALA A 119 20.14 -11.42 -13.87
C ALA A 119 21.37 -10.69 -13.33
N VAL A 120 22.57 -11.20 -13.62
CA VAL A 120 23.87 -10.59 -13.25
C VAL A 120 23.99 -9.19 -13.85
N ASN A 121 23.71 -9.05 -15.14
CA ASN A 121 23.79 -7.76 -15.82
C ASN A 121 22.80 -6.75 -15.22
N TYR A 122 21.57 -7.20 -14.94
CA TYR A 122 20.57 -6.35 -14.32
C TYR A 122 20.98 -5.88 -12.93
N PHE A 123 21.49 -6.79 -12.09
CA PHE A 123 21.98 -6.47 -10.74
C PHE A 123 23.12 -5.45 -10.79
N LYS A 124 24.15 -5.68 -11.62
CA LYS A 124 25.29 -4.75 -11.77
C LYS A 124 24.87 -3.33 -12.14
N LEU A 125 23.89 -3.20 -13.02
CA LEU A 125 23.42 -1.90 -13.50
C LEU A 125 22.53 -1.15 -12.50
N ASN A 126 21.82 -1.86 -11.61
CA ASN A 126 20.72 -1.28 -10.83
C ASN A 126 20.89 -1.41 -9.31
N ALA A 127 21.68 -2.35 -8.80
CA ALA A 127 21.71 -2.67 -7.37
C ALA A 127 22.09 -1.47 -6.50
N SER A 128 23.03 -0.63 -6.93
CA SER A 128 23.42 0.58 -6.21
C SER A 128 22.28 1.58 -6.02
N GLN A 129 21.34 1.68 -6.97
CA GLN A 129 20.14 2.53 -6.85
C GLN A 129 19.20 2.05 -5.73
N PHE A 130 19.24 0.76 -5.40
CA PHE A 130 18.34 0.12 -4.44
C PHE A 130 19.11 -0.43 -3.23
N ALA A 131 20.25 0.20 -2.90
CA ALA A 131 21.10 -0.16 -1.76
C ALA A 131 21.49 -1.65 -1.71
N TYR A 132 21.64 -2.29 -2.87
CA TYR A 132 21.93 -3.71 -3.00
C TYR A 132 20.93 -4.60 -2.23
N ASP A 133 19.65 -4.23 -2.20
CA ASP A 133 18.59 -5.07 -1.61
C ASP A 133 17.50 -5.35 -2.65
N MET A 134 17.65 -6.47 -3.34
CA MET A 134 16.73 -6.92 -4.39
C MET A 134 16.15 -8.29 -4.04
N ILE A 135 15.10 -8.68 -4.75
CA ILE A 135 14.50 -10.01 -4.69
C ILE A 135 14.36 -10.58 -6.10
N GLY A 136 14.72 -11.84 -6.25
CA GLY A 136 14.41 -12.67 -7.42
C GLY A 136 13.20 -13.53 -7.11
N GLN A 137 12.24 -13.62 -8.03
CA GLN A 137 10.99 -14.35 -7.82
C GLN A 137 10.57 -15.08 -9.11
N THR A 138 10.18 -16.36 -9.04
CA THR A 138 9.72 -17.10 -10.23
C THR A 138 8.66 -16.33 -11.03
N PHE A 139 8.83 -16.26 -12.35
CA PHE A 139 7.87 -15.60 -13.22
C PHE A 139 6.67 -16.50 -13.53
N LEU A 140 5.50 -16.11 -13.03
CA LEU A 140 4.24 -16.86 -13.18
C LEU A 140 3.42 -16.39 -14.39
N SER A 141 3.95 -16.56 -15.60
CA SER A 141 3.39 -15.99 -16.85
C SER A 141 1.92 -16.35 -17.13
N GLU A 142 1.53 -17.59 -16.83
CA GLU A 142 0.20 -18.13 -17.15
C GLU A 142 -0.87 -17.83 -16.10
N HIS A 143 -0.53 -17.13 -15.02
CA HIS A 143 -1.43 -16.93 -13.90
C HIS A 143 -2.20 -15.61 -14.01
N HIS A 144 -3.45 -15.60 -13.55
CA HIS A 144 -4.21 -14.38 -13.33
C HIS A 144 -3.65 -13.62 -12.13
N GLU A 145 -3.47 -12.31 -12.28
CA GLU A 145 -3.03 -11.43 -11.21
C GLU A 145 -4.22 -10.77 -10.52
N PHE A 146 -4.27 -10.92 -9.21
CA PHE A 146 -5.31 -10.37 -8.36
C PHE A 146 -4.70 -9.40 -7.35
N SER A 147 -5.53 -8.47 -6.92
CA SER A 147 -5.24 -7.54 -5.84
C SER A 147 -6.36 -7.64 -4.82
N VAL A 148 -6.02 -7.65 -3.53
CA VAL A 148 -6.99 -7.69 -2.45
C VAL A 148 -6.78 -6.51 -1.53
N MET A 149 -7.88 -5.81 -1.20
CA MET A 149 -7.94 -4.86 -0.11
C MET A 149 -8.52 -5.57 1.10
N TYR A 150 -7.74 -5.66 2.17
CA TYR A 150 -8.11 -6.40 3.37
C TYR A 150 -8.01 -5.50 4.61
N PHE A 151 -8.88 -5.74 5.59
CA PHE A 151 -8.73 -5.15 6.91
C PHE A 151 -9.18 -6.09 8.04
N ARG A 152 -8.54 -5.94 9.19
CA ARG A 152 -8.91 -6.53 10.48
C ARG A 152 -8.78 -5.45 11.55
N LEU A 153 -9.80 -5.29 12.38
CA LEU A 153 -9.70 -4.38 13.52
C LEU A 153 -8.83 -5.03 14.60
N PRO A 154 -8.00 -4.27 15.33
CA PRO A 154 -7.05 -4.84 16.30
C PRO A 154 -7.65 -5.72 17.39
N TYR A 155 -8.93 -5.52 17.72
CA TYR A 155 -9.68 -6.28 18.73
C TYR A 155 -10.54 -7.41 18.15
N TYR A 156 -10.52 -7.61 16.83
CA TYR A 156 -11.19 -8.75 16.20
C TYR A 156 -10.20 -9.87 15.89
N SER A 157 -10.63 -11.11 16.13
CA SER A 157 -9.86 -12.32 15.81
C SER A 157 -9.77 -12.60 14.30
N THR A 158 -10.74 -12.11 13.54
CA THR A 158 -10.86 -12.30 12.09
C THR A 158 -11.04 -10.98 11.36
N GLY A 159 -10.41 -10.83 10.21
CA GLY A 159 -10.66 -9.72 9.29
C GLY A 159 -11.65 -10.02 8.18
N THR A 160 -11.70 -9.14 7.20
CA THR A 160 -12.50 -9.30 5.99
C THR A 160 -11.81 -8.71 4.78
N ILE A 161 -12.11 -9.30 3.62
CA ILE A 161 -11.80 -8.71 2.33
C ILE A 161 -12.82 -7.59 2.09
N LYS A 162 -12.32 -6.38 1.83
CA LYS A 162 -13.14 -5.23 1.44
C LYS A 162 -13.43 -5.27 -0.06
N THR A 163 -12.38 -5.51 -0.84
CA THR A 163 -12.46 -5.57 -2.31
C THR A 163 -11.46 -6.58 -2.83
N LEU A 164 -11.89 -7.38 -3.80
CA LEU A 164 -11.04 -8.20 -4.65
C LEU A 164 -11.04 -7.61 -6.06
N GLY A 165 -9.85 -7.48 -6.64
CA GLY A 165 -9.66 -6.98 -7.99
C GLY A 165 -8.89 -7.95 -8.85
N ILE A 166 -9.24 -8.03 -10.13
CA ILE A 166 -8.47 -8.74 -11.16
C ILE A 166 -7.74 -7.73 -12.03
N ARG A 167 -6.44 -7.93 -12.25
CA ARG A 167 -5.66 -7.11 -13.17
C ARG A 167 -5.79 -7.65 -14.57
N ARG A 168 -6.31 -6.84 -15.49
CA ARG A 168 -6.35 -7.15 -16.92
C ARG A 168 -5.23 -6.39 -17.60
N LYS A 169 -4.35 -7.14 -18.28
CA LYS A 169 -3.40 -6.56 -19.23
C LYS A 169 -4.19 -6.03 -20.41
N ASN A 170 -4.15 -4.71 -20.64
CA ASN A 170 -4.69 -4.16 -21.86
C ASN A 170 -3.62 -4.30 -22.95
N PHE A 171 -3.75 -5.31 -23.80
CA PHE A 171 -2.78 -5.57 -24.87
C PHE A 171 -2.71 -4.44 -25.91
N ASN A 172 -3.71 -3.55 -25.95
CA ASN A 172 -3.82 -2.47 -26.93
C ASN A 172 -3.22 -1.13 -26.45
N ALA A 173 -2.76 -1.04 -25.20
CA ALA A 173 -2.15 0.17 -24.65
C ALA A 173 -0.90 -0.19 -23.85
N ILE A 174 0.27 0.07 -24.44
CA ILE A 174 1.58 -0.21 -23.82
C ILE A 174 1.62 0.37 -22.39
N GLY A 175 1.79 -0.51 -21.41
CA GLY A 175 1.94 -0.12 -20.00
C GLY A 175 0.65 0.20 -19.24
N GLN A 176 -0.54 0.03 -19.83
CA GLN A 176 -1.80 0.21 -19.11
C GLN A 176 -2.37 -1.12 -18.61
N TYR A 177 -2.56 -1.20 -17.30
CA TYR A 177 -3.31 -2.26 -16.64
C TYR A 177 -4.60 -1.65 -16.10
N SER A 178 -5.73 -2.33 -16.30
CA SER A 178 -6.95 -2.03 -15.55
C SER A 178 -7.08 -3.01 -14.39
N ILE A 179 -7.65 -2.55 -13.28
CA ILE A 179 -8.00 -3.42 -12.15
C ILE A 179 -9.51 -3.39 -12.00
N GLU A 180 -10.17 -4.48 -12.39
CA GLU A 180 -11.63 -4.61 -12.28
C GLU A 180 -11.98 -5.22 -10.93
N ALA A 181 -12.97 -4.66 -10.22
CA ALA A 181 -13.46 -5.26 -8.97
C ALA A 181 -14.31 -6.50 -9.30
N VAL A 182 -14.01 -7.62 -8.63
CA VAL A 182 -14.63 -8.94 -8.84
C VAL A 182 -14.99 -9.57 -7.50
N ASN A 183 -15.78 -8.84 -6.71
CA ASN A 183 -16.12 -9.20 -5.33
C ASN A 183 -16.98 -10.46 -5.24
N GLU A 184 -17.70 -10.81 -6.31
CA GLU A 184 -18.45 -12.05 -6.46
C GLU A 184 -17.56 -13.30 -6.40
N LEU A 185 -16.25 -13.18 -6.62
CA LEU A 185 -15.28 -14.27 -6.51
C LEU A 185 -14.76 -14.48 -5.08
N ILE A 186 -15.18 -13.67 -4.10
CA ILE A 186 -14.78 -13.81 -2.71
C ILE A 186 -15.52 -15.01 -2.08
N THR A 187 -14.79 -16.10 -1.84
CA THR A 187 -15.29 -17.27 -1.10
C THR A 187 -14.92 -17.20 0.38
N SER A 188 -15.64 -17.93 1.24
CA SER A 188 -15.25 -18.07 2.66
C SER A 188 -13.84 -18.62 2.80
N ARG A 189 -13.47 -19.60 1.98
CA ARG A 189 -12.14 -20.19 1.96
C ARG A 189 -11.05 -19.18 1.61
N LEU A 190 -11.28 -18.32 0.63
CA LEU A 190 -10.35 -17.24 0.28
C LEU A 190 -10.23 -16.22 1.43
N LYS A 191 -11.34 -15.85 2.06
CA LYS A 191 -11.36 -14.94 3.21
C LYS A 191 -10.54 -15.51 4.38
N ASP A 192 -10.80 -16.74 4.78
CA ASP A 192 -10.13 -17.39 5.91
C ASP A 192 -8.63 -17.51 5.65
N HIS A 193 -8.26 -17.82 4.42
CA HIS A 193 -6.87 -17.93 4.00
C HIS A 193 -6.13 -16.58 4.06
N ILE A 194 -6.74 -15.50 3.55
CA ILE A 194 -6.14 -14.15 3.62
C ILE A 194 -6.05 -13.68 5.07
N ASP A 195 -7.06 -13.96 5.90
CA ASP A 195 -7.07 -13.61 7.32
C ASP A 195 -5.99 -14.37 8.11
N GLU A 196 -5.78 -15.66 7.83
CA GLU A 196 -4.69 -16.45 8.41
C GLU A 196 -3.32 -15.87 8.06
N TYR A 197 -3.08 -15.59 6.77
CA TYR A 197 -1.84 -14.96 6.33
C TYR A 197 -1.65 -13.57 6.98
N SER A 198 -2.72 -12.76 7.00
CA SER A 198 -2.71 -11.46 7.66
C SER A 198 -2.35 -11.54 9.15
N ARG A 199 -2.83 -12.56 9.90
CA ARG A 199 -2.42 -12.78 11.29
C ARG A 199 -0.92 -13.06 11.39
N LYS A 200 -0.40 -13.96 10.56
CA LYS A 200 1.02 -14.35 10.57
C LYS A 200 1.94 -13.16 10.31
N VAL A 201 1.56 -12.30 9.37
CA VAL A 201 2.35 -11.12 9.00
C VAL A 201 2.07 -9.91 9.90
N GLY A 202 1.04 -9.95 10.76
CA GLY A 202 0.63 -8.77 11.54
C GLY A 202 0.02 -7.65 10.67
N TRP A 203 -0.61 -8.02 9.56
CA TRP A 203 -1.22 -7.10 8.59
C TRP A 203 -2.66 -6.76 8.98
N TYR A 204 -2.90 -5.59 9.58
CA TYR A 204 -4.27 -5.17 9.95
C TYR A 204 -5.01 -4.45 8.83
N PHE A 205 -4.32 -3.76 7.93
CA PHE A 205 -4.95 -2.97 6.88
C PHE A 205 -4.01 -2.76 5.70
N GLY A 206 -4.52 -2.94 4.48
CA GLY A 206 -3.79 -2.59 3.26
C GLY A 206 -4.19 -3.43 2.06
N ARG A 207 -3.26 -3.51 1.11
CA ARG A 207 -3.43 -4.21 -0.16
C ARG A 207 -2.42 -5.35 -0.28
N GLY A 208 -2.82 -6.48 -0.81
CA GLY A 208 -1.89 -7.53 -1.24
C GLY A 208 -2.14 -7.89 -2.69
N ASP A 209 -1.08 -8.24 -3.41
CA ASP A 209 -1.16 -8.73 -4.79
C ASP A 209 -0.72 -10.19 -4.80
N PHE A 210 -1.48 -11.04 -5.50
CA PHE A 210 -1.22 -12.46 -5.61
C PHE A 210 -1.63 -12.99 -6.99
N ARG A 211 -1.23 -14.22 -7.30
CA ARG A 211 -1.52 -14.90 -8.57
C ARG A 211 -2.23 -16.22 -8.35
N ALA A 212 -3.12 -16.59 -9.28
CA ALA A 212 -3.78 -17.90 -9.30
C ALA A 212 -3.80 -18.44 -10.73
N LYS A 213 -3.61 -19.77 -10.88
CA LYS A 213 -3.58 -20.44 -12.19
C LYS A 213 -4.93 -20.36 -12.92
N SER A 214 -6.03 -20.40 -12.18
CA SER A 214 -7.39 -20.32 -12.70
C SER A 214 -8.33 -19.73 -11.64
N LEU A 215 -9.57 -19.42 -12.03
CA LEU A 215 -10.61 -19.01 -11.09
C LEU A 215 -10.94 -20.10 -10.06
N ASP A 216 -10.87 -21.37 -10.44
CA ASP A 216 -11.06 -22.48 -9.50
C ASP A 216 -9.94 -22.54 -8.45
N HIS A 217 -8.70 -22.24 -8.84
CA HIS A 217 -7.58 -22.13 -7.91
C HIS A 217 -7.83 -20.99 -6.91
N LEU A 218 -8.27 -19.82 -7.40
CA LEU A 218 -8.66 -18.69 -6.55
C LEU A 218 -9.76 -19.08 -5.56
N ALA A 219 -10.84 -19.70 -6.03
CA ALA A 219 -11.98 -20.09 -5.20
C ALA A 219 -11.58 -21.05 -4.06
N ASN A 220 -10.56 -21.88 -4.31
CA ASN A 220 -9.96 -22.82 -3.36
C ASN A 220 -8.80 -22.23 -2.55
N ALA A 221 -8.55 -20.92 -2.66
CA ALA A 221 -7.42 -20.23 -2.02
C ALA A 221 -6.05 -20.84 -2.36
N ASN A 222 -5.91 -21.42 -3.56
CA ASN A 222 -4.64 -21.84 -4.12
C ASN A 222 -4.02 -20.65 -4.87
N ILE A 223 -3.40 -19.76 -4.11
CA ILE A 223 -2.85 -18.49 -4.57
C ILE A 223 -1.35 -18.39 -4.24
N GLN A 224 -0.63 -17.56 -4.98
CA GLN A 224 0.78 -17.25 -4.74
C GLN A 224 0.96 -15.75 -4.52
N TRP A 225 1.38 -15.36 -3.33
CA TRP A 225 1.65 -13.97 -2.98
C TRP A 225 2.82 -13.41 -3.81
N MET A 226 2.60 -12.22 -4.37
CA MET A 226 3.58 -11.49 -5.17
C MET A 226 4.06 -10.24 -4.44
N GLU A 227 3.17 -9.61 -3.66
CA GLU A 227 3.44 -8.38 -2.93
C GLU A 227 2.45 -8.17 -1.79
N VAL A 228 2.90 -7.57 -0.69
CA VAL A 228 2.02 -7.01 0.34
C VAL A 228 2.39 -5.55 0.55
N ASN A 229 1.40 -4.69 0.32
CA ASN A 229 1.45 -3.25 0.51
C ASN A 229 0.58 -2.88 1.72
N PHE A 230 1.23 -2.84 2.87
CA PHE A 230 0.61 -2.40 4.10
C PHE A 230 0.19 -0.93 4.01
N GLY A 231 -0.95 -0.56 4.61
CA GLY A 231 -1.42 0.85 4.69
C GLY A 231 -1.69 1.55 3.36
N SER A 232 -2.15 0.81 2.35
CA SER A 232 -2.60 1.41 1.10
C SER A 232 -3.75 2.39 1.37
N LEU A 233 -3.59 3.65 0.96
CA LEU A 233 -4.59 4.71 1.15
C LEU A 233 -5.75 4.67 0.14
N GLY A 234 -5.73 3.73 -0.80
CA GLY A 234 -6.73 3.62 -1.86
C GLY A 234 -7.28 2.21 -1.98
N ASP A 235 -8.60 2.12 -2.14
CA ASP A 235 -9.28 0.87 -2.50
C ASP A 235 -9.19 0.62 -4.01
N ILE A 236 -9.19 -0.65 -4.40
CA ILE A 236 -9.27 -1.07 -5.80
C ILE A 236 -10.53 -0.50 -6.46
N ALA A 237 -11.68 -0.58 -5.78
CA ALA A 237 -12.96 -0.08 -6.28
C ALA A 237 -13.01 1.45 -6.40
N GLU A 238 -12.04 2.16 -5.81
CA GLU A 238 -11.92 3.62 -5.90
C GLU A 238 -11.14 4.06 -7.15
N LYS A 239 -10.33 3.18 -7.76
CA LYS A 239 -9.48 3.53 -8.92
C LYS A 239 -10.25 3.59 -10.25
N ASN A 240 -11.32 2.82 -10.42
CA ASN A 240 -12.03 2.68 -11.70
C ASN A 240 -12.85 3.90 -12.14
N ASN A 241 -13.02 4.90 -11.28
CA ASN A 241 -13.82 6.09 -11.60
C ASN A 241 -12.96 7.34 -11.89
N MET A 242 -11.65 7.18 -12.09
CA MET A 242 -10.86 8.19 -12.81
C MET A 242 -10.98 7.97 -14.32
N VAL A 243 -12.21 7.85 -14.82
CA VAL A 243 -12.47 7.90 -16.26
C VAL A 243 -12.09 9.31 -16.70
N ARG A 244 -11.15 9.40 -17.65
CA ARG A 244 -10.81 10.64 -18.37
C ARG A 244 -12.01 11.03 -19.27
N GLY A 245 -13.13 11.39 -18.66
CA GLY A 245 -14.24 12.04 -19.32
C GLY A 245 -13.97 13.53 -19.53
N PRO A 246 -14.81 14.26 -20.28
CA PRO A 246 -14.75 15.71 -20.32
C PRO A 246 -14.78 16.30 -18.91
N LYS A 247 -14.01 17.36 -18.65
CA LYS A 247 -13.78 17.96 -17.31
C LYS A 247 -15.06 18.19 -16.48
N SER A 248 -16.21 18.37 -17.13
CA SER A 248 -17.52 18.56 -16.50
C SER A 248 -18.09 17.30 -15.84
N GLU A 249 -17.86 16.10 -16.37
CA GLU A 249 -18.32 14.83 -15.77
C GLU A 249 -17.39 14.35 -14.63
N LEU A 250 -16.12 14.78 -14.66
CA LEU A 250 -15.15 14.52 -13.59
C LEU A 250 -15.57 15.07 -12.22
N ILE A 251 -16.33 16.18 -12.20
CA ILE A 251 -16.70 16.85 -10.96
C ILE A 251 -17.75 16.04 -10.18
N PHE A 252 -18.76 15.47 -10.87
CA PHE A 252 -19.84 14.73 -10.22
C PHE A 252 -19.43 13.32 -9.76
N GLN A 253 -18.50 12.66 -10.46
CA GLN A 253 -17.91 11.41 -9.96
C GLN A 253 -16.91 11.65 -8.81
N GLY A 254 -16.37 12.86 -8.69
CA GLY A 254 -15.37 13.23 -7.69
C GLY A 254 -15.88 13.13 -6.25
N PHE A 255 -17.12 13.54 -5.97
CA PHE A 255 -17.63 13.58 -4.59
C PHE A 255 -17.85 12.18 -3.98
N PRO A 256 -18.54 11.23 -4.64
CA PRO A 256 -18.64 9.85 -4.14
C PRO A 256 -17.28 9.15 -4.03
N ASN A 257 -16.35 9.41 -4.95
CA ASN A 257 -14.98 8.88 -4.86
C ASN A 257 -14.25 9.44 -3.63
N TRP A 258 -14.36 10.74 -3.40
CA TRP A 258 -13.78 11.40 -2.24
C TRP A 258 -14.30 10.80 -0.93
N PHE A 259 -15.61 10.57 -0.79
CA PHE A 259 -16.16 9.90 0.40
C PHE A 259 -15.61 8.49 0.60
N ARG A 260 -15.46 7.73 -0.49
CA ARG A 260 -14.90 6.37 -0.42
C ARG A 260 -13.46 6.40 0.06
N SER A 261 -12.61 7.24 -0.52
CA SER A 261 -11.22 7.39 -0.10
C SER A 261 -11.09 7.98 1.31
N ALA A 262 -11.94 8.95 1.68
CA ALA A 262 -12.01 9.49 3.04
C ALA A 262 -12.39 8.40 4.06
N ARG A 263 -13.35 7.54 3.73
CA ARG A 263 -13.71 6.36 4.55
C ARG A 263 -12.54 5.39 4.68
N THR A 264 -11.85 5.09 3.59
CA THR A 264 -10.67 4.20 3.58
C THR A 264 -9.56 4.76 4.48
N ALA A 265 -9.28 6.06 4.37
CA ALA A 265 -8.33 6.75 5.25
C ALA A 265 -8.80 6.73 6.72
N ALA A 266 -10.09 6.97 6.99
CA ALA A 266 -10.64 6.97 8.34
C ALA A 266 -10.55 5.58 9.01
N ILE A 267 -10.83 4.49 8.26
CA ILE A 267 -10.64 3.12 8.76
C ILE A 267 -9.18 2.89 9.14
N GLY A 268 -8.26 3.33 8.27
CA GLY A 268 -6.86 3.26 8.55
C GLY A 268 -6.49 4.01 9.85
N VAL A 269 -6.85 5.28 9.94
CA VAL A 269 -6.61 6.13 11.13
C VAL A 269 -7.13 5.42 12.39
N TYR A 270 -8.36 4.91 12.33
CA TYR A 270 -8.96 4.18 13.44
C TYR A 270 -8.14 2.96 13.86
N ILE A 271 -7.73 2.11 12.91
CA ILE A 271 -6.92 0.91 13.19
C ILE A 271 -5.59 1.30 13.85
N GLY A 272 -4.94 2.38 13.39
CA GLY A 272 -3.69 2.83 13.98
C GLY A 272 -3.85 3.35 15.41
N VAL A 273 -4.88 4.16 15.68
CA VAL A 273 -5.22 4.57 17.06
C VAL A 273 -5.40 3.34 17.94
N MET A 274 -6.17 2.35 17.47
CA MET A 274 -6.46 1.15 18.24
C MET A 274 -5.23 0.30 18.51
N ASN A 275 -4.29 0.17 17.55
CA ASN A 275 -3.03 -0.52 17.78
C ASN A 275 -2.17 0.14 18.87
N ILE A 276 -2.18 1.47 18.96
CA ILE A 276 -1.49 2.21 20.04
C ILE A 276 -2.21 1.96 21.37
N LEU A 277 -3.53 2.15 21.42
CA LEU A 277 -4.32 2.00 22.65
C LEU A 277 -4.28 0.57 23.22
N MET A 278 -4.20 -0.44 22.35
CA MET A 278 -4.10 -1.85 22.75
C MET A 278 -2.66 -2.28 23.08
N GLY A 279 -1.68 -1.39 22.98
CA GLY A 279 -0.28 -1.71 23.27
C GLY A 279 0.37 -2.64 22.25
N HIS A 280 -0.25 -2.86 21.08
CA HIS A 280 0.39 -3.58 19.97
C HIS A 280 1.57 -2.78 19.40
N ILE A 281 1.55 -1.46 19.60
CA ILE A 281 2.58 -0.52 19.17
C ILE A 281 2.95 0.39 20.33
N ASN A 282 4.26 0.51 20.58
CA ASN A 282 4.76 1.51 21.52
C ASN A 282 4.75 2.91 20.87
N PHE A 283 4.05 3.85 21.51
CA PHE A 283 3.92 5.22 21.01
C PHE A 283 5.27 5.94 20.87
N CYS A 284 6.16 5.80 21.86
CA CYS A 284 7.48 6.43 21.84
C CYS A 284 8.39 5.81 20.77
N GLU A 285 8.33 4.49 20.58
CA GLU A 285 9.05 3.81 19.51
C GLU A 285 8.54 4.25 18.14
N SER A 286 7.24 4.50 18.01
CA SER A 286 6.67 5.05 16.79
C SER A 286 7.34 6.40 16.48
N ILE A 287 7.40 7.31 17.47
CA ILE A 287 8.06 8.64 17.37
C ILE A 287 9.52 8.54 16.95
N SER A 288 10.29 7.66 17.57
CA SER A 288 11.72 7.54 17.25
C SER A 288 11.97 7.08 15.81
N ASN A 289 11.00 6.43 15.17
CA ASN A 289 11.15 5.89 13.82
C ASN A 289 10.78 6.88 12.69
N VAL A 290 10.22 8.08 12.95
CA VAL A 290 9.77 9.04 11.89
C VAL A 290 10.85 9.35 10.86
N HIS A 291 12.08 9.58 11.30
CA HIS A 291 13.18 9.95 10.41
C HIS A 291 13.42 8.91 9.30
N ARG A 292 13.23 7.62 9.61
CA ARG A 292 13.37 6.52 8.64
C ARG A 292 12.33 6.62 7.55
N LEU A 293 11.15 7.08 7.92
CA LEU A 293 9.99 7.20 7.04
C LEU A 293 10.19 8.34 6.05
N ILE A 294 10.73 9.46 6.54
CA ILE A 294 11.14 10.59 5.72
C ILE A 294 12.26 10.17 4.75
N GLY A 295 13.29 9.47 5.25
CA GLY A 295 14.38 8.96 4.41
C GLY A 295 13.87 8.06 3.29
N ARG A 296 12.91 7.19 3.63
CA ARG A 296 12.29 6.30 2.66
C ARG A 296 11.40 7.00 1.65
N TYR A 297 10.61 8.00 2.08
CA TYR A 297 9.88 8.86 1.16
C TYR A 297 10.81 9.46 0.11
N SER A 298 11.94 10.01 0.59
CA SER A 298 12.95 10.63 -0.25
C SER A 298 13.53 9.64 -1.24
N LEU A 299 13.79 8.40 -0.81
CA LEU A 299 14.31 7.33 -1.67
C LEU A 299 13.29 6.86 -2.73
N CYS A 300 12.06 6.55 -2.32
CA CYS A 300 11.06 5.97 -3.20
C CYS A 300 10.34 7.02 -4.08
N GLY A 301 10.35 8.28 -3.68
CA GLY A 301 9.63 9.37 -4.35
C GLY A 301 8.10 9.20 -4.31
N ASN A 302 7.59 8.38 -3.40
CA ASN A 302 6.15 8.14 -3.26
C ASN A 302 5.74 7.73 -1.84
N HIS A 303 4.44 7.83 -1.58
CA HIS A 303 3.84 7.52 -0.29
C HIS A 303 3.45 6.04 -0.11
N GLU A 304 3.36 5.27 -1.20
CA GLU A 304 2.97 3.84 -1.14
C GLU A 304 4.06 2.96 -0.49
N HIS A 305 5.29 3.46 -0.38
CA HIS A 305 6.44 2.74 0.20
C HIS A 305 7.19 3.51 1.29
N LEU A 306 6.52 4.48 1.93
CA LEU A 306 7.04 5.41 2.93
C LEU A 306 7.75 4.79 4.15
N TRP A 307 7.78 3.49 4.28
CA TRP A 307 8.15 2.82 5.52
C TRP A 307 9.23 1.79 5.15
N GLY A 308 10.31 1.65 5.93
CA GLY A 308 11.53 0.95 5.50
C GLY A 308 12.74 1.30 6.37
N ARG A 309 13.59 0.33 6.72
CA ARG A 309 14.88 0.58 7.40
C ARG A 309 16.01 0.51 6.35
N GLU A 310 17.04 1.33 6.53
CA GLU A 310 18.40 1.08 6.03
C GLU A 310 19.11 0.10 6.96
#